data_AF-I4HH15-F1
#
_entry.id   AF-I4HH15-F1
#
_cell.length_a   1.000
_cell.length_b   1.000
_cell.length_c   1.000
_cell.angle_alpha   90.00
_cell.angle_beta   90.00
_cell.angle_gamma   90.00
#
_symmetry.space_group_name_H-M   'P 1'
#
loop_
_entity.id
_entity.type
_entity.pdbx_description
1 polymer ?
#
loop_
_entity_poly.entity_id
_entity_poly.type
_entity_poly.pdbx_seq_one_letter_code
_entity_poly.pdbx_strand_id
1 'polypeptide(L)'
;MNDPSDNLKERKLQAEIDKINAEKDKILQEAENLKKTTIWSLRANFVSIIGGVFIGGLGILALITGSQQMALQEKLVDTKKQEVLDLEKTIQQKSQEIQQKSQEITKQQKNIDEKKKAYDDLRKSYAELVKTKNELAKALNRPKLETQGIVYIQFQGSLERNSMKQLAKLYQQKGFQAPGVERIAGNYRNEVHYFNPSDAELASQVATIAQNFFAQKSCPIENIKLQKLTNNNNVPKGQIELWIHHSCR
;
A
#
# COMPACT_ATOMS: atom_id res chain seq x y z
N MET A 1 -0.30 -0.23 -17.04
CA MET A 1 0.94 0.46 -17.44
C MET A 1 1.52 1.05 -16.16
N ASN A 2 2.60 0.47 -15.65
CA ASN A 2 3.33 1.06 -14.52
C ASN A 2 4.05 2.31 -15.02
N ASP A 3 3.92 3.41 -14.29
CA ASP A 3 4.57 4.67 -14.59
C ASP A 3 6.10 4.46 -14.56
N PRO A 4 6.83 4.81 -15.64
CA PRO A 4 8.29 4.68 -15.68
C PRO A 4 9.01 5.41 -14.54
N SER A 5 8.38 6.43 -13.94
CA SER A 5 8.96 7.24 -12.87
C SER A 5 9.00 6.52 -11.50
N ASP A 6 8.11 5.56 -11.24
CA ASP A 6 8.09 4.81 -9.98
C ASP A 6 9.21 3.75 -9.92
N ASN A 7 9.50 3.11 -11.06
CA ASN A 7 10.62 2.18 -11.20
C ASN A 7 11.99 2.90 -11.00
N LEU A 8 12.07 4.16 -11.41
CA LEU A 8 13.28 4.96 -11.23
C LEU A 8 13.57 5.27 -9.74
N LYS A 9 12.53 5.51 -8.93
CA LYS A 9 12.69 5.76 -7.49
C LYS A 9 13.10 4.50 -6.74
N GLU A 10 12.50 3.36 -7.06
CA GLU A 10 12.88 2.06 -6.49
C GLU A 10 14.36 1.72 -6.80
N ARG A 11 14.80 1.94 -8.05
CA ARG A 11 16.18 1.69 -8.45
C ARG A 11 17.20 2.60 -7.77
N LYS A 12 16.85 3.87 -7.55
CA LYS A 12 17.72 4.82 -6.82
C LYS A 12 17.88 4.41 -5.36
N LEU A 13 16.78 4.03 -4.71
CA LEU A 13 16.82 3.60 -3.31
C LEU A 13 17.59 2.28 -3.13
N GLN A 14 17.41 1.32 -4.05
CA GLN A 14 18.16 0.07 -4.01
C GLN A 14 19.67 0.31 -4.20
N ALA A 15 20.06 1.21 -5.10
CA ALA A 15 21.45 1.59 -5.28
C ALA A 15 22.07 2.26 -4.05
N GLU A 16 21.29 3.05 -3.30
CA GLU A 16 21.75 3.62 -2.01
C GLU A 16 21.96 2.53 -0.95
N ILE A 17 21.05 1.55 -0.86
CA ILE A 17 21.19 0.41 0.07
C ILE A 17 22.45 -0.40 -0.27
N ASP A 18 22.66 -0.70 -1.55
CA ASP A 18 23.81 -1.48 -2.00
C ASP A 18 25.14 -0.75 -1.73
N LYS A 19 25.16 0.58 -1.92
CA LYS A 19 26.32 1.43 -1.60
C LYS A 19 26.67 1.40 -0.11
N ILE A 20 25.66 1.54 0.76
CA ILE A 20 25.86 1.55 2.22
C ILE A 20 26.35 0.18 2.71
N ASN A 21 25.83 -0.91 2.14
CA ASN A 21 26.31 -2.26 2.47
C ASN A 21 27.78 -2.46 2.05
N ALA A 22 28.18 -1.97 0.88
CA ALA A 22 29.57 -2.02 0.45
C ALA A 22 30.52 -1.20 1.36
N GLU A 23 30.09 -0.02 1.82
CA GLU A 23 30.85 0.80 2.76
C GLU A 23 30.98 0.12 4.14
N LYS A 24 29.91 -0.54 4.60
CA LYS A 24 29.92 -1.34 5.84
C LYS A 24 30.91 -2.50 5.74
N ASP A 25 30.87 -3.27 4.66
CA ASP A 25 31.77 -4.42 4.48
C ASP A 25 33.23 -3.97 4.43
N LYS A 26 33.50 -2.83 3.77
CA LYS A 26 34.83 -2.22 3.75
C LYS A 26 35.30 -1.80 5.16
N ILE A 27 34.44 -1.16 5.96
CA ILE A 27 34.79 -0.75 7.33
C ILE A 27 35.01 -1.97 8.23
N LEU A 28 34.20 -3.03 8.10
CA LEU A 28 34.39 -4.28 8.84
C LEU A 28 35.71 -4.96 8.46
N GLN A 29 36.04 -4.96 7.16
CA GLN A 29 37.30 -5.52 6.67
C GLN A 29 38.52 -4.69 7.13
N GLU A 30 38.42 -3.36 7.14
CA GLU A 30 39.44 -2.48 7.71
C GLU A 30 39.61 -2.70 9.22
N ALA A 31 38.50 -2.89 9.95
CA ALA A 31 38.52 -3.21 11.38
C ALA A 31 39.16 -4.58 11.67
N GLU A 32 38.85 -5.62 10.87
CA GLU A 32 39.51 -6.92 10.97
C GLU A 32 41.00 -6.86 10.62
N ASN A 33 41.35 -6.11 9.58
CA ASN A 33 42.75 -5.93 9.16
C ASN A 33 43.55 -5.16 10.22
N LEU A 34 42.96 -4.12 10.83
CA LEU A 34 43.54 -3.41 11.98
C LEU A 34 43.69 -4.33 13.19
N LYS A 35 42.72 -5.17 13.48
CA LYS A 35 42.78 -6.14 14.59
C LYS A 35 43.87 -7.19 14.36
N LYS A 36 43.98 -7.74 13.15
CA LYS A 36 45.04 -8.69 12.78
C LYS A 36 46.42 -8.05 12.84
N THR A 37 46.62 -6.88 12.22
CA THR A 37 47.93 -6.19 12.22
C THR A 37 48.35 -5.72 13.60
N THR A 38 47.43 -5.19 14.42
CA THR A 38 47.74 -4.72 15.77
C THR A 38 48.03 -5.88 16.74
N ILE A 39 47.32 -7.01 16.64
CA ILE A 39 47.60 -8.20 17.47
C ILE A 39 48.90 -8.88 17.03
N TRP A 40 49.21 -8.90 15.73
CA TRP A 40 50.44 -9.48 15.22
C TRP A 40 51.67 -8.62 15.55
N SER A 41 51.57 -7.29 15.47
CA SER A 41 52.65 -6.38 15.89
C SER A 41 52.85 -6.35 17.40
N LEU A 42 51.77 -6.43 18.20
CA LEU A 42 51.87 -6.56 19.66
C LEU A 42 52.48 -7.91 20.06
N ARG A 43 52.10 -9.03 19.42
CA ARG A 43 52.74 -10.33 19.70
C ARG A 43 54.19 -10.39 19.20
N ALA A 44 54.50 -9.86 18.02
CA ALA A 44 55.86 -9.81 17.51
C ALA A 44 56.77 -8.95 18.39
N ASN A 45 56.29 -7.79 18.86
CA ASN A 45 57.06 -6.92 19.74
C ASN A 45 57.15 -7.48 21.17
N PHE A 46 56.08 -8.04 21.75
CA PHE A 46 56.11 -8.63 23.09
C PHE A 46 56.93 -9.92 23.16
N VAL A 47 56.93 -10.76 22.10
CA VAL A 47 57.81 -11.93 21.98
C VAL A 47 59.26 -11.51 21.70
N SER A 48 59.53 -10.41 20.99
CA SER A 48 60.89 -9.88 20.84
C SER A 48 61.43 -9.23 22.12
N ILE A 49 60.56 -8.59 22.91
CA ILE A 49 60.94 -7.91 24.16
C ILE A 49 61.11 -8.92 25.29
N ILE A 50 60.21 -9.91 25.45
CA ILE A 50 60.37 -10.94 26.49
C ILE A 50 61.32 -12.06 26.02
N GLY A 51 61.26 -12.48 24.76
CA GLY A 51 62.18 -13.48 24.20
C GLY A 51 63.61 -12.97 23.98
N GLY A 52 63.78 -11.68 23.65
CA GLY A 52 65.09 -11.04 23.53
C GLY A 52 65.74 -10.69 24.87
N VAL A 53 64.94 -10.38 25.90
CA VAL A 53 65.46 -10.08 27.25
C VAL A 53 65.73 -11.36 28.06
N PHE A 54 65.03 -12.48 27.81
CA PHE A 54 65.29 -13.73 28.55
C PHE A 54 66.21 -14.74 27.85
N ILE A 55 66.36 -14.73 26.52
CA ILE A 55 67.21 -15.73 25.82
C ILE A 55 68.53 -15.11 25.29
N GLY A 56 68.64 -13.78 25.16
CA GLY A 56 69.87 -13.08 24.77
C GLY A 56 70.66 -12.44 25.92
N GLY A 57 70.17 -12.53 27.16
CA GLY A 57 70.66 -11.73 28.31
C GLY A 57 71.41 -12.50 29.41
N LEU A 58 71.83 -13.75 29.19
CA LEU A 58 72.70 -14.49 30.12
C LEU A 58 73.94 -15.11 29.46
N GLY A 59 74.19 -14.83 28.17
CA GLY A 59 75.27 -15.48 27.42
C GLY A 59 76.53 -14.65 27.14
N ILE A 60 76.45 -13.31 27.10
CA ILE A 60 77.60 -12.47 26.72
C ILE A 60 77.58 -11.17 27.52
N LEU A 61 78.23 -11.18 28.68
CA LEU A 61 79.16 -10.13 29.15
C LEU A 61 79.63 -10.49 30.57
N ALA A 62 80.50 -11.51 30.61
CA ALA A 62 81.66 -11.38 31.48
C ALA A 62 82.46 -10.17 30.96
N LEU A 63 82.80 -9.27 31.89
CA LEU A 63 83.84 -8.24 31.79
C LEU A 63 83.50 -7.01 30.92
N ILE A 64 83.07 -5.91 31.56
CA ILE A 64 83.63 -4.53 31.46
C ILE A 64 82.74 -3.56 32.28
N THR A 65 83.35 -2.91 33.29
CA THR A 65 82.96 -1.71 34.07
C THR A 65 81.49 -1.25 34.15
N GLY A 66 80.85 -1.50 35.30
CA GLY A 66 79.43 -1.27 35.57
C GLY A 66 79.00 0.11 36.11
N SER A 67 79.03 1.16 35.29
CA SER A 67 78.24 2.37 35.60
C SER A 67 77.71 3.13 34.38
N GLN A 68 78.42 3.14 33.25
CA GLN A 68 77.93 3.82 32.03
C GLN A 68 76.90 3.00 31.22
N GLN A 69 76.99 1.68 31.23
CA GLN A 69 76.02 0.82 30.52
C GLN A 69 74.64 0.81 31.18
N MET A 70 74.58 0.96 32.51
CA MET A 70 73.29 1.02 33.22
C MET A 70 72.54 2.32 32.92
N ALA A 71 73.21 3.46 32.84
CA ALA A 71 72.59 4.73 32.45
C ALA A 71 72.05 4.71 31.00
N LEU A 72 72.69 3.95 30.11
CA LEU A 72 72.28 3.82 28.72
C LEU A 72 71.08 2.85 28.58
N GLN A 73 71.10 1.77 29.36
CA GLN A 73 69.96 0.85 29.50
C GLN A 73 68.74 1.54 30.12
N GLU A 74 68.94 2.37 31.15
CA GLU A 74 67.87 3.13 31.82
C GLU A 74 67.18 4.11 30.86
N LYS A 75 67.94 4.90 30.09
CA LYS A 75 67.36 5.77 29.05
C LYS A 75 66.59 5.00 27.98
N LEU A 76 67.06 3.80 27.62
CA LEU A 76 66.42 2.98 26.61
C LEU A 76 65.12 2.36 27.13
N VAL A 77 65.09 1.94 28.41
CA VAL A 77 63.89 1.49 29.12
C VAL A 77 62.88 2.62 29.24
N ASP A 78 63.29 3.82 29.63
CA ASP A 78 62.39 4.98 29.76
C ASP A 78 61.79 5.39 28.41
N THR A 79 62.60 5.40 27.35
CA THR A 79 62.11 5.69 25.99
C THR A 79 61.09 4.65 25.53
N LYS A 80 61.36 3.36 25.77
CA LYS A 80 60.44 2.27 25.43
C LYS A 80 59.16 2.32 26.26
N LYS A 81 59.25 2.70 27.54
CA LYS A 81 58.09 2.89 28.41
C LYS A 81 57.20 4.03 27.90
N GLN A 82 57.80 5.12 27.42
CA GLN A 82 57.06 6.23 26.83
C GLN A 82 56.37 5.82 25.51
N GLU A 83 57.07 5.08 24.64
CA GLU A 83 56.48 4.54 23.40
C GLU A 83 55.27 3.62 23.69
N VAL A 84 55.35 2.78 24.74
CA VAL A 84 54.24 1.91 25.15
C VAL A 84 53.05 2.74 25.65
N LEU A 85 53.28 3.77 26.45
CA LEU A 85 52.21 4.66 26.93
C LEU A 85 51.51 5.41 25.78
N ASP A 86 52.26 5.85 24.78
CA ASP A 86 51.68 6.55 23.61
C ASP A 86 50.92 5.58 22.69
N LEU A 87 51.39 4.32 22.57
CA LEU A 87 50.66 3.24 21.92
C LEU A 87 49.35 2.91 22.65
N GLU A 88 49.36 2.81 23.99
CA GLU A 88 48.14 2.57 24.79
C GLU A 88 47.11 3.68 24.60
N LYS A 89 47.52 4.95 24.60
CA LYS A 89 46.63 6.09 24.32
C LYS A 89 46.04 5.99 22.91
N THR A 90 46.84 5.64 21.92
CA THR A 90 46.37 5.48 20.53
C THR A 90 45.36 4.35 20.41
N ILE A 91 45.59 3.22 21.10
CA ILE A 91 44.67 2.09 21.15
C ILE A 91 43.36 2.49 21.83
N GLN A 92 43.42 3.21 22.95
CA GLN A 92 42.22 3.72 23.62
C GLN A 92 41.42 4.67 22.73
N GLN A 93 42.07 5.61 22.06
CA GLN A 93 41.42 6.54 21.13
C GLN A 93 40.74 5.79 19.97
N LYS A 94 41.45 4.86 19.31
CA LYS A 94 40.87 4.07 18.22
C LYS A 94 39.74 3.16 18.69
N SER A 95 39.83 2.59 19.89
CA SER A 95 38.75 1.78 20.48
C SER A 95 37.49 2.61 20.69
N GLN A 96 37.61 3.84 21.18
CA GLN A 96 36.49 4.78 21.32
C GLN A 96 35.89 5.15 19.96
N GLU A 97 36.72 5.43 18.95
CA GLU A 97 36.25 5.72 17.58
C GLU A 97 35.48 4.52 16.98
N ILE A 98 35.96 3.29 17.19
CA ILE A 98 35.28 2.06 16.76
C ILE A 98 33.93 1.90 17.46
N GLN A 99 33.85 2.17 18.77
CA GLN A 99 32.59 2.12 19.50
C GLN A 99 31.58 3.16 18.99
N GLN A 100 32.02 4.38 18.72
CA GLN A 100 31.17 5.44 18.17
C GLN A 100 30.65 5.05 16.77
N LYS A 101 31.53 4.60 15.87
CA LYS A 101 31.12 4.15 14.53
C LYS A 101 30.20 2.93 14.58
N SER A 102 30.43 2.00 15.51
CA SER A 102 29.54 0.84 15.70
C SER A 102 28.13 1.24 16.13
N GLN A 103 28.01 2.24 17.02
CA GLN A 103 26.72 2.80 17.41
C GLN A 103 26.03 3.50 16.24
N GLU A 104 26.78 4.25 15.42
CA GLU A 104 26.25 4.92 14.23
C GLU A 104 25.73 3.91 13.21
N ILE A 105 26.48 2.84 12.93
CA ILE A 105 26.05 1.74 12.05
C ILE A 105 24.76 1.11 12.57
N THR A 106 24.61 0.93 13.88
CA THR A 106 23.40 0.35 14.48
C THR A 106 22.20 1.27 14.30
N LYS A 107 22.38 2.60 14.46
CA LYS A 107 21.33 3.59 14.19
C LYS A 107 20.94 3.59 12.71
N GLN A 108 21.90 3.54 11.81
CA GLN A 108 21.64 3.48 10.37
C GLN A 108 20.91 2.19 9.98
N GLN A 109 21.28 1.04 10.56
CA GLN A 109 20.59 -0.22 10.33
C GLN A 109 19.12 -0.15 10.75
N LYS A 110 18.84 0.43 11.92
CA LYS A 110 17.46 0.64 12.38
C LYS A 110 16.65 1.50 11.40
N ASN A 111 17.24 2.58 10.89
CA ASN A 111 16.58 3.43 9.88
C ASN A 111 16.31 2.68 8.56
N ILE A 112 17.22 1.79 8.14
CA ILE A 112 17.03 0.94 6.96
C ILE A 112 15.87 -0.03 7.18
N ASP A 113 15.82 -0.69 8.34
CA ASP A 113 14.76 -1.65 8.66
C ASP A 113 13.38 -0.96 8.72
N GLU A 114 13.32 0.25 9.27
CA GLU A 114 12.10 1.07 9.29
C GLU A 114 11.65 1.47 7.87
N LYS A 115 12.58 1.93 7.02
CA LYS A 115 12.27 2.26 5.61
C LYS A 115 11.82 1.04 4.82
N LYS A 116 12.44 -0.12 5.04
CA LYS A 116 12.08 -1.38 4.39
C LYS A 116 10.66 -1.81 4.78
N LYS A 117 10.31 -1.70 6.06
CA LYS A 117 8.95 -1.97 6.53
C LYS A 117 7.93 -1.02 5.89
N ALA A 118 8.22 0.28 5.85
CA ALA A 118 7.34 1.26 5.21
C ALA A 118 7.13 0.97 3.71
N TYR A 119 8.17 0.49 3.03
CA TYR A 119 8.09 0.09 1.63
C TYR A 119 7.23 -1.16 1.42
N ASP A 120 7.38 -2.18 2.28
CA ASP A 120 6.56 -3.39 2.21
C ASP A 120 5.07 -3.09 2.45
N ASP A 121 4.77 -2.18 3.36
CA ASP A 121 3.40 -1.73 3.62
C ASP A 121 2.82 -0.94 2.44
N LEU A 122 3.62 -0.04 1.83
CA LEU A 122 3.22 0.68 0.62
C LEU A 122 2.94 -0.30 -0.54
N ARG A 123 3.80 -1.30 -0.74
CA ARG A 123 3.64 -2.32 -1.78
C ARG A 123 2.32 -3.09 -1.63
N LYS A 124 1.94 -3.46 -0.40
CA LYS A 124 0.65 -4.11 -0.11
C LYS A 124 -0.52 -3.20 -0.46
N SER A 125 -0.47 -1.93 -0.04
CA SER A 125 -1.54 -0.97 -0.36
C SER A 125 -1.76 -0.79 -1.87
N TYR A 126 -0.67 -0.79 -2.65
CA TYR A 126 -0.75 -0.69 -4.10
C TYR A 126 -1.37 -1.95 -4.73
N ALA A 127 -1.02 -3.13 -4.23
CA ALA A 127 -1.60 -4.39 -4.70
C ALA A 127 -3.12 -4.45 -4.46
N GLU A 128 -3.59 -3.97 -3.31
CA GLU A 128 -5.03 -3.85 -3.02
C GLU A 128 -5.73 -2.87 -3.98
N LEU A 129 -5.12 -1.70 -4.22
CA LEU A 129 -5.67 -0.71 -5.14
C LEU A 129 -5.80 -1.24 -6.58
N VAL A 130 -4.81 -2.00 -7.05
CA VAL A 130 -4.86 -2.68 -8.36
C VAL A 130 -6.00 -3.71 -8.40
N LYS A 131 -6.19 -4.47 -7.32
CA LYS A 131 -7.29 -5.44 -7.22
C LYS A 131 -8.65 -4.75 -7.29
N THR A 132 -8.86 -3.68 -6.52
CA THR A 132 -10.11 -2.89 -6.55
C THR A 132 -10.37 -2.28 -7.93
N LYS A 133 -9.34 -1.75 -8.59
CA LYS A 133 -9.46 -1.22 -9.96
C LYS A 133 -9.93 -2.30 -10.94
N ASN A 134 -9.39 -3.51 -10.84
CA ASN A 134 -9.77 -4.62 -11.71
C ASN A 134 -11.21 -5.10 -11.43
N GLU A 135 -11.63 -5.12 -10.18
CA GLU A 135 -13.02 -5.42 -9.79
C GLU A 135 -13.99 -4.36 -10.31
N LEU A 136 -13.63 -3.08 -10.20
CA LEU A 136 -14.41 -1.98 -10.75
C LEU A 136 -14.49 -2.07 -12.29
N ALA A 137 -13.37 -2.34 -12.96
CA ALA A 137 -13.37 -2.53 -14.41
C ALA A 137 -14.26 -3.71 -14.84
N LYS A 138 -14.28 -4.82 -14.09
CA LYS A 138 -15.22 -5.93 -14.32
C LYS A 138 -16.68 -5.53 -14.07
N ALA A 139 -16.94 -4.70 -13.08
CA ALA A 139 -18.29 -4.18 -12.82
C ALA A 139 -18.76 -3.23 -13.92
N LEU A 140 -17.85 -2.43 -14.50
CA LEU A 140 -18.13 -1.49 -15.59
C LEU A 140 -18.20 -2.16 -16.96
N ASN A 141 -17.45 -3.25 -17.19
CA ASN A 141 -17.54 -4.08 -18.39
C ASN A 141 -18.70 -5.08 -18.35
N ARG A 142 -19.67 -4.91 -17.44
CA ARG A 142 -20.98 -5.53 -17.64
C ARG A 142 -21.53 -4.99 -18.96
N PRO A 143 -22.00 -5.85 -19.88
CA PRO A 143 -22.61 -5.37 -21.11
C PRO A 143 -23.63 -4.31 -20.72
N LYS A 144 -23.48 -3.11 -21.30
CA LYS A 144 -24.45 -2.02 -21.16
C LYS A 144 -25.80 -2.67 -21.39
N LEU A 145 -26.59 -2.88 -20.33
CA LEU A 145 -27.89 -3.54 -20.46
C LEU A 145 -28.59 -2.73 -21.54
N GLU A 146 -28.87 -3.35 -22.68
CA GLU A 146 -29.72 -2.75 -23.68
C GLU A 146 -31.01 -2.42 -22.95
N THR A 147 -31.23 -1.13 -22.69
CA THR A 147 -32.29 -0.72 -21.81
C THR A 147 -33.59 -1.06 -22.50
N GLN A 148 -34.40 -1.90 -21.88
CA GLN A 148 -35.65 -2.40 -22.48
C GLN A 148 -36.63 -1.24 -22.79
N GLY A 149 -36.46 -0.11 -22.09
CA GLY A 149 -37.19 1.13 -22.29
C GLY A 149 -37.05 2.04 -21.08
N ILE A 150 -37.77 3.16 -21.10
CA ILE A 150 -37.90 4.10 -19.99
C ILE A 150 -39.34 4.05 -19.45
N VAL A 151 -39.47 3.97 -18.12
CA VAL A 151 -40.75 3.90 -17.41
C VAL A 151 -40.86 5.11 -16.48
N TYR A 152 -41.84 5.96 -16.75
CA TYR A 152 -42.25 7.02 -15.82
C TYR A 152 -43.38 6.50 -14.93
N ILE A 153 -43.32 6.82 -13.64
CA ILE A 153 -44.29 6.32 -12.67
C ILE A 153 -45.04 7.49 -12.06
N GLN A 154 -46.33 7.57 -12.35
CA GLN A 154 -47.25 8.55 -11.81
C GLN A 154 -48.21 7.87 -10.82
N PHE A 155 -48.41 8.45 -9.63
CA PHE A 155 -49.22 7.83 -8.60
C PHE A 155 -50.12 8.78 -7.79
N GLN A 156 -51.22 8.26 -7.27
CA GLN A 156 -52.21 8.96 -6.44
C GLN A 156 -52.82 7.98 -5.41
N GLY A 157 -53.62 8.52 -4.48
CA GLY A 157 -54.26 7.79 -3.39
C GLY A 157 -53.38 7.70 -2.15
N SER A 158 -53.64 6.73 -1.27
CA SER A 158 -52.86 6.53 -0.04
C SER A 158 -51.48 5.90 -0.25
N LEU A 159 -51.08 5.63 -1.50
CA LEU A 159 -49.77 5.07 -1.81
C LEU A 159 -48.62 5.96 -1.32
N GLU A 160 -47.63 5.36 -0.66
CA GLU A 160 -46.45 6.06 -0.19
C GLU A 160 -45.42 6.25 -1.31
N ARG A 161 -44.77 7.42 -1.34
CA ARG A 161 -43.68 7.72 -2.28
C ARG A 161 -42.52 6.71 -2.16
N ASN A 162 -42.22 6.25 -0.95
CA ASN A 162 -41.16 5.26 -0.72
C ASN A 162 -41.48 3.90 -1.34
N SER A 163 -42.74 3.47 -1.29
CA SER A 163 -43.19 2.26 -1.99
C SER A 163 -43.00 2.40 -3.50
N MET A 164 -43.34 3.57 -4.06
CA MET A 164 -43.17 3.81 -5.50
C MET A 164 -41.69 3.85 -5.91
N LYS A 165 -40.81 4.38 -5.07
CA LYS A 165 -39.35 4.31 -5.29
C LYS A 165 -38.84 2.86 -5.29
N GLN A 166 -39.42 1.98 -4.48
CA GLN A 166 -39.09 0.55 -4.51
C GLN A 166 -39.54 -0.09 -5.83
N LEU A 167 -40.72 0.27 -6.33
CA LEU A 167 -41.19 -0.16 -7.65
C LEU A 167 -40.26 0.35 -8.78
N ALA A 168 -39.84 1.61 -8.74
CA ALA A 168 -38.84 2.14 -9.69
C ALA A 168 -37.53 1.34 -9.66
N LYS A 169 -37.03 1.00 -8.46
CA LYS A 169 -35.83 0.16 -8.30
C LYS A 169 -36.03 -1.25 -8.85
N LEU A 170 -37.23 -1.82 -8.71
CA LEU A 170 -37.56 -3.11 -9.29
C LEU A 170 -37.51 -3.06 -10.82
N TYR A 171 -38.05 -2.02 -11.46
CA TYR A 171 -37.91 -1.82 -12.91
C TYR A 171 -36.46 -1.71 -13.36
N GLN A 172 -35.63 -0.98 -12.61
CA GLN A 172 -34.19 -0.90 -12.87
C GLN A 172 -33.50 -2.26 -12.81
N GLN A 173 -33.85 -3.10 -11.82
CA GLN A 173 -33.35 -4.48 -11.72
C GLN A 173 -33.81 -5.38 -12.87
N LYS A 174 -34.95 -5.05 -13.50
CA LYS A 174 -35.49 -5.76 -14.67
C LYS A 174 -34.99 -5.23 -16.00
N GLY A 175 -34.10 -4.23 -16.00
CA GLY A 175 -33.46 -3.70 -17.22
C GLY A 175 -34.14 -2.48 -17.84
N PHE A 176 -35.09 -1.86 -17.14
CA PHE A 176 -35.72 -0.60 -17.56
C PHE A 176 -34.99 0.61 -16.96
N GLN A 177 -35.08 1.76 -17.61
CA GLN A 177 -34.76 3.04 -16.97
C GLN A 177 -36.01 3.55 -16.24
N ALA A 178 -35.91 3.84 -14.94
CA ALA A 178 -37.02 4.41 -14.18
C ALA A 178 -36.51 5.62 -13.37
N PRO A 179 -36.41 6.81 -13.99
CA PRO A 179 -35.67 7.94 -13.42
C PRO A 179 -36.39 8.64 -12.26
N GLY A 180 -37.72 8.50 -12.14
CA GLY A 180 -38.47 9.23 -11.11
C GLY A 180 -39.87 8.67 -10.85
N VAL A 181 -40.41 9.06 -9.70
CA VAL A 181 -41.80 8.81 -9.28
C VAL A 181 -42.47 10.14 -8.97
N GLU A 182 -43.61 10.38 -9.57
CA GLU A 182 -44.32 11.64 -9.47
C GLU A 182 -45.72 11.42 -8.88
N ARG A 183 -46.11 12.25 -7.92
CA ARG A 183 -47.49 12.26 -7.43
C ARG A 183 -48.23 13.31 -8.22
N ILE A 184 -49.18 12.90 -9.04
CA ILE A 184 -49.98 13.81 -9.87
C ILE A 184 -51.39 13.94 -9.29
N ALA A 185 -51.98 15.12 -9.41
CA ALA A 185 -53.38 15.35 -9.08
C ALA A 185 -54.24 15.16 -10.33
N GLY A 186 -55.38 14.49 -10.19
CA GLY A 186 -56.31 14.28 -11.30
C GLY A 186 -57.29 13.15 -11.03
N ASN A 187 -58.11 12.84 -12.03
CA ASN A 187 -58.95 11.65 -12.04
C ASN A 187 -58.44 10.73 -13.15
N TYR A 188 -57.74 9.66 -12.75
CA TYR A 188 -57.27 8.62 -13.65
C TYR A 188 -57.41 7.25 -13.01
N ARG A 189 -57.32 6.21 -13.84
CA ARG A 189 -57.41 4.80 -13.45
C ARG A 189 -56.03 4.16 -13.50
N ASN A 190 -55.94 2.93 -13.00
CA ASN A 190 -54.72 2.13 -13.12
C ASN A 190 -54.48 1.77 -14.59
N GLU A 191 -53.49 2.40 -15.19
CA GLU A 191 -53.23 2.33 -16.63
C GLU A 191 -51.73 2.32 -16.91
N VAL A 192 -51.35 1.67 -18.00
CA VAL A 192 -50.03 1.79 -18.61
C VAL A 192 -50.19 2.39 -19.99
N HIS A 193 -49.58 3.56 -20.17
CA HIS A 193 -49.62 4.29 -21.42
C HIS A 193 -48.38 3.97 -22.25
N TYR A 194 -48.59 3.74 -23.55
CA TYR A 194 -47.52 3.55 -24.52
C TYR A 194 -47.82 4.34 -25.79
N PHE A 195 -46.75 4.83 -26.43
CA PHE A 195 -46.88 5.81 -27.52
C PHE A 195 -46.66 5.19 -28.91
N ASN A 196 -45.79 4.18 -29.00
CA ASN A 196 -45.51 3.48 -30.25
C ASN A 196 -46.15 2.09 -30.27
N PRO A 197 -46.75 1.65 -31.38
CA PRO A 197 -47.34 0.30 -31.48
C PRO A 197 -46.34 -0.82 -31.17
N SER A 198 -45.05 -0.62 -31.47
CA SER A 198 -43.97 -1.57 -31.16
C SER A 198 -43.78 -1.81 -29.67
N ASP A 199 -44.26 -0.90 -28.82
CA ASP A 199 -44.00 -0.91 -27.38
C ASP A 199 -45.14 -1.60 -26.59
N ALA A 200 -46.13 -2.18 -27.27
CA ALA A 200 -47.28 -2.82 -26.64
C ALA A 200 -46.88 -4.01 -25.74
N GLU A 201 -45.92 -4.83 -26.18
CA GLU A 201 -45.41 -5.94 -25.37
C GLU A 201 -44.66 -5.42 -24.13
N LEU A 202 -43.84 -4.37 -24.31
CA LEU A 202 -43.13 -3.71 -23.23
C LEU A 202 -44.10 -3.14 -22.17
N ALA A 203 -45.19 -2.50 -22.63
CA ALA A 203 -46.26 -1.99 -21.78
C ALA A 203 -46.93 -3.11 -20.96
N SER A 204 -47.17 -4.26 -21.57
CA SER A 204 -47.72 -5.44 -20.91
C SER A 204 -46.79 -5.98 -19.81
N GLN A 205 -45.48 -6.03 -20.09
CA GLN A 205 -44.47 -6.41 -19.09
C GLN A 205 -44.44 -5.42 -17.92
N VAL A 206 -44.51 -4.12 -18.20
CA VAL A 206 -44.58 -3.07 -17.17
C VAL A 206 -45.79 -3.26 -16.27
N ALA A 207 -46.97 -3.49 -16.85
CA ALA A 207 -48.21 -3.74 -16.09
C ALA A 207 -48.07 -4.99 -15.19
N THR A 208 -47.53 -6.07 -15.74
CA THR A 208 -47.34 -7.34 -15.02
C THR A 208 -46.40 -7.19 -13.82
N ILE A 209 -45.29 -6.46 -14.01
CA ILE A 209 -44.34 -6.17 -12.92
C ILE A 209 -45.01 -5.37 -11.81
N ALA A 210 -45.80 -4.34 -12.16
CA ALA A 210 -46.53 -3.54 -11.18
C ALA A 210 -47.53 -4.40 -10.40
N GLN A 211 -48.37 -5.18 -11.09
CA GLN A 211 -49.35 -6.07 -10.45
C GLN A 211 -48.69 -7.01 -9.44
N ASN A 212 -47.58 -7.65 -9.83
CA ASN A 212 -46.85 -8.56 -8.95
C ASN A 212 -46.23 -7.84 -7.74
N PHE A 213 -45.65 -6.65 -7.94
CA PHE A 213 -45.10 -5.85 -6.84
C PHE A 213 -46.17 -5.54 -5.79
N PHE A 214 -47.35 -5.12 -6.24
CA PHE A 214 -48.46 -4.77 -5.37
C PHE A 214 -49.09 -5.99 -4.67
N ALA A 215 -49.21 -7.11 -5.38
CA ALA A 215 -49.64 -8.38 -4.80
C ALA A 215 -48.70 -8.86 -3.67
N GLN A 216 -47.37 -8.76 -3.87
CA GLN A 216 -46.37 -9.12 -2.86
C GLN A 216 -46.40 -8.23 -1.62
N LYS A 217 -46.90 -6.99 -1.76
CA LYS A 217 -47.07 -6.04 -0.66
C LYS A 217 -48.43 -6.20 0.04
N SER A 218 -49.15 -7.29 -0.22
CA SER A 218 -50.51 -7.53 0.31
C SER A 218 -51.49 -6.40 -0.03
N CYS A 219 -51.25 -5.68 -1.14
CA CYS A 219 -52.08 -4.59 -1.62
C CYS A 219 -52.28 -4.74 -3.13
N PRO A 220 -52.99 -5.79 -3.58
CA PRO A 220 -53.08 -6.13 -4.99
C PRO A 220 -53.84 -5.05 -5.78
N ILE A 221 -53.31 -4.74 -6.97
CA ILE A 221 -53.98 -3.86 -7.94
C ILE A 221 -54.47 -4.72 -9.09
N GLU A 222 -55.78 -4.73 -9.29
CA GLU A 222 -56.40 -5.43 -10.40
C GLU A 222 -56.58 -4.51 -11.62
N ASN A 223 -56.62 -5.10 -12.81
CA ASN A 223 -57.07 -4.45 -14.04
C ASN A 223 -56.27 -3.21 -14.46
N ILE A 224 -54.93 -3.28 -14.43
CA ILE A 224 -54.09 -2.25 -15.07
C ILE A 224 -54.34 -2.33 -16.58
N LYS A 225 -54.98 -1.31 -17.15
CA LYS A 225 -55.32 -1.30 -18.58
C LYS A 225 -54.14 -0.79 -19.40
N LEU A 226 -53.90 -1.40 -20.56
CA LEU A 226 -52.96 -0.87 -21.55
C LEU A 226 -53.66 0.16 -22.42
N GLN A 227 -53.15 1.39 -22.45
CA GLN A 227 -53.71 2.49 -23.22
C GLN A 227 -52.69 2.98 -24.24
N LYS A 228 -53.03 2.88 -25.53
CA LYS A 228 -52.24 3.50 -26.59
C LYS A 228 -52.57 4.98 -26.64
N LEU A 229 -51.56 5.85 -26.55
CA LEU A 229 -51.72 7.28 -26.78
C LEU A 229 -51.34 7.61 -28.23
N THR A 230 -52.35 7.83 -29.07
CA THR A 230 -52.18 8.01 -30.52
C THR A 230 -51.75 9.42 -30.95
N ASN A 231 -51.78 10.39 -30.04
CA ASN A 231 -51.69 11.81 -30.41
C ASN A 231 -50.29 12.41 -30.23
N ASN A 232 -49.27 11.60 -29.94
CA ASN A 232 -47.95 12.11 -29.59
C ASN A 232 -46.82 11.38 -30.35
N ASN A 233 -46.70 11.67 -31.65
CA ASN A 233 -45.69 11.08 -32.54
C ASN A 233 -44.23 11.47 -32.20
N ASN A 234 -44.03 12.41 -31.28
CA ASN A 234 -42.69 12.90 -30.89
C ASN A 234 -42.09 12.12 -29.72
N VAL A 235 -42.76 11.08 -29.22
CA VAL A 235 -42.26 10.29 -28.09
C VAL A 235 -41.34 9.17 -28.59
N PRO A 236 -40.08 9.09 -28.10
CA PRO A 236 -39.15 8.03 -28.49
C PRO A 236 -39.71 6.63 -28.22
N LYS A 237 -39.31 5.66 -29.05
CA LYS A 237 -39.63 4.24 -28.84
C LYS A 237 -39.09 3.76 -27.49
N GLY A 238 -39.85 2.88 -26.85
CA GLY A 238 -39.51 2.30 -25.54
C GLY A 238 -39.88 3.19 -24.36
N GLN A 239 -40.58 4.32 -24.57
CA GLN A 239 -41.13 5.12 -23.46
C GLN A 239 -42.51 4.60 -23.04
N ILE A 240 -42.65 4.31 -21.75
CA ILE A 240 -43.87 3.82 -21.10
C ILE A 240 -44.18 4.71 -19.90
N GLU A 241 -45.45 4.97 -19.66
CA GLU A 241 -45.90 5.63 -18.44
C GLU A 241 -46.82 4.71 -17.64
N LEU A 242 -46.57 4.60 -16.34
CA LEU A 242 -47.35 3.80 -15.41
C LEU A 242 -48.12 4.73 -14.48
N TRP A 243 -49.43 4.76 -14.65
CA TRP A 243 -50.34 5.60 -13.90
C TRP A 243 -51.10 4.74 -12.89
N ILE A 244 -50.82 4.90 -11.60
CA ILE A 244 -51.46 4.13 -10.53
C ILE A 244 -52.30 5.04 -9.64
N HIS A 245 -53.57 4.70 -9.49
CA HIS A 245 -54.45 5.27 -8.49
C HIS A 245 -54.98 4.15 -7.60
N HIS A 246 -54.44 4.07 -6.38
CA HIS A 246 -54.81 3.02 -5.45
C HIS A 246 -54.69 3.48 -4.00
N SER A 247 -55.40 2.81 -3.10
CA SER A 247 -55.27 3.03 -1.67
C SER A 247 -55.19 1.69 -0.95
N CYS A 248 -54.04 1.42 -0.35
CA CYS A 248 -53.85 0.26 0.50
C CYS A 248 -54.52 0.53 1.85
N ARG A 249 -55.25 -0.46 2.37
CA ARG A 249 -55.78 -0.45 3.75
C ARG A 249 -54.77 -1.03 4.71
#